data_AF-A0A8B6EV02-F1
#
_entry.id   AF-A0A8B6EV02-F1
#
_cell.length_a   1.000
_cell.length_b   1.000
_cell.length_c   1.000
_cell.angle_alpha   90.00
_cell.angle_beta   90.00
_cell.angle_gamma   90.00
#
_symmetry.space_group_name_H-M   'P 1'
#
loop_
_entity.id
_entity.type
_entity.pdbx_description
1 polymer ?
#
loop_
_entity_poly.entity_id
_entity_poly.type
_entity_poly.pdbx_seq_one_letter_code
_entity_poly.pdbx_strand_id
1 'polypeptide(L)'
;MCLIGGFVGMMEAFVKVAPSVFAVGGYFSRAVVTLGASGFLFGVGTQGTAVLREKDDIFNYAVGGALAGLPMAKRYGNVWAGLGYALAFTSLGIFSRTLLVRPKGEFTTMYKKPSGNMYERSYGYNFHHYKRFGRD
;
A
#
# COMPACT_ATOMS: atom_id res chain seq x y z
N MET A 1 2.54 -4.77 -9.59
CA MET A 1 3.98 -4.46 -9.66
C MET A 1 4.76 -5.31 -10.67
N CYS A 2 4.33 -6.53 -11.03
CA CYS A 2 5.05 -7.37 -12.00
C CYS A 2 5.22 -6.74 -13.40
N LEU A 3 4.20 -6.03 -13.90
CA LEU A 3 4.29 -5.29 -15.18
C LEU A 3 5.36 -4.20 -15.17
N ILE A 4 5.45 -3.45 -14.06
CA ILE A 4 6.50 -2.43 -13.85
C ILE A 4 7.87 -3.11 -13.81
N GLY A 5 7.98 -4.27 -13.14
CA GLY A 5 9.21 -5.05 -13.13
C GLY A 5 9.63 -5.54 -14.52
N GLY A 6 8.68 -5.91 -15.37
CA GLY A 6 8.97 -6.30 -16.75
C GLY A 6 9.52 -5.14 -17.58
N PHE A 7 8.90 -3.97 -17.47
CA PHE A 7 9.38 -2.75 -18.14
C PHE A 7 10.78 -2.34 -17.66
N VAL A 8 11.00 -2.29 -16.34
CA VAL A 8 12.32 -1.95 -15.76
C VAL A 8 13.39 -2.96 -16.17
N GLY A 9 13.06 -4.25 -16.19
CA GLY A 9 13.98 -5.30 -16.61
C GLY A 9 14.39 -5.19 -18.08
N MET A 10 13.44 -4.84 -18.95
CA MET A 10 13.74 -4.54 -20.36
C MET A 10 14.62 -3.30 -20.53
N MET A 11 14.33 -2.22 -19.80
CA MET A 11 15.14 -1.01 -19.85
C MET A 11 16.56 -1.24 -19.32
N GLU A 12 16.72 -2.02 -18.24
CA GLU A 12 18.05 -2.41 -17.75
C GLU A 12 18.84 -3.19 -18.81
N ALA A 13 18.19 -4.10 -19.53
CA ALA A 13 18.83 -4.87 -20.58
C ALA A 13 19.24 -4.00 -21.78
N PHE A 14 18.43 -3.00 -22.13
CA PHE A 14 18.73 -2.06 -23.21
C PHE A 14 19.89 -1.11 -22.87
N VAL A 15 19.83 -0.49 -21.68
CA VAL A 15 20.86 0.47 -21.22
C VAL A 15 22.22 -0.22 -21.03
N LYS A 16 22.22 -1.47 -20.54
CA LYS A 16 23.46 -2.22 -20.30
C LYS A 16 23.96 -2.97 -21.53
N VAL A 17 23.29 -2.84 -22.68
CA VAL A 17 23.59 -3.58 -23.92
C VAL A 17 23.84 -5.05 -23.61
N ALA A 18 22.79 -5.75 -23.18
CA ALA A 18 22.88 -7.12 -22.73
C ALA A 18 23.61 -8.00 -23.77
N PRO A 19 24.68 -8.73 -23.39
CA PRO A 19 25.54 -9.44 -24.34
C PRO A 19 24.88 -10.68 -24.95
N SER A 20 23.72 -11.10 -24.43
CA SER A 20 22.98 -12.26 -24.92
C SER A 20 21.50 -12.22 -24.52
N VAL A 21 20.66 -12.98 -25.22
CA VAL A 21 19.24 -13.16 -24.88
C VAL A 21 19.06 -13.74 -23.47
N PHE A 22 19.99 -14.61 -23.03
CA PHE A 22 19.99 -15.13 -21.67
C PHE A 22 20.25 -14.03 -20.62
N ALA A 23 21.13 -13.06 -20.92
CA ALA A 23 21.33 -11.91 -20.05
C ALA A 23 20.09 -11.01 -19.98
N VAL A 24 19.39 -10.81 -21.10
CA VAL A 24 18.09 -10.10 -21.14
C VAL A 24 17.07 -10.81 -20.24
N GLY A 25 16.93 -12.13 -20.37
CA GLY A 25 16.06 -12.93 -19.51
C GLY A 25 16.43 -12.82 -18.02
N GLY A 26 17.72 -12.79 -17.71
CA GLY A 26 18.23 -12.57 -16.35
C GLY A 26 17.86 -11.20 -15.78
N TYR A 27 18.05 -10.11 -16.52
CA TYR A 27 17.65 -8.77 -16.09
C TYR A 27 16.14 -8.64 -15.91
N PHE A 28 15.37 -9.20 -16.85
CA PHE A 28 13.91 -9.22 -16.82
C PHE A 28 13.39 -9.97 -15.60
N SER A 29 13.75 -11.24 -15.45
CA SER A 29 13.30 -12.10 -14.36
C SER A 29 13.67 -11.52 -13.00
N ARG A 30 14.90 -11.03 -12.85
CA ARG A 30 15.36 -10.39 -11.60
C ARG A 30 14.52 -9.17 -11.25
N ALA A 31 14.21 -8.32 -12.23
CA ALA A 31 13.39 -7.13 -12.01
C ALA A 31 11.93 -7.46 -11.67
N VAL A 32 11.33 -8.38 -12.41
CA VAL A 32 9.96 -8.86 -12.19
C VAL A 32 9.81 -9.50 -10.82
N VAL A 33 10.69 -10.44 -10.46
CA VAL A 33 10.61 -11.14 -9.18
C VAL A 33 10.81 -10.19 -8.02
N THR A 34 11.78 -9.27 -8.10
CA THR A 34 12.03 -8.34 -7.00
C THR A 34 10.86 -7.39 -6.79
N LEU A 35 10.36 -6.74 -7.85
CA LEU A 35 9.23 -5.81 -7.74
C LEU A 35 7.92 -6.55 -7.46
N GLY A 36 7.76 -7.77 -7.95
CA GLY A 36 6.65 -8.66 -7.59
C GLY A 36 6.65 -8.99 -6.11
N ALA A 37 7.79 -9.40 -5.55
CA ALA A 37 7.94 -9.68 -4.12
C ALA A 37 7.70 -8.43 -3.27
N SER A 38 8.23 -7.26 -3.67
CA SER A 38 7.96 -5.99 -2.99
C SER A 38 6.47 -5.66 -2.97
N GLY A 39 5.77 -5.82 -4.10
CA GLY A 39 4.33 -5.58 -4.17
C GLY A 39 3.50 -6.57 -3.36
N PHE A 40 3.92 -7.83 -3.33
CA PHE A 40 3.30 -8.85 -2.48
C PHE A 40 3.44 -8.51 -0.99
N LEU A 41 4.67 -8.22 -0.54
CA LEU A 41 4.95 -7.85 0.86
C LEU A 41 4.25 -6.55 1.25
N PHE A 42 4.16 -5.58 0.34
CA PHE A 42 3.38 -4.38 0.56
C PHE A 42 1.91 -4.71 0.85
N GLY A 43 1.29 -5.54 0.01
CA GLY A 43 -0.11 -5.95 0.14
C GLY A 43 -0.37 -6.73 1.42
N VAL A 44 0.44 -7.76 1.69
CA VAL A 44 0.35 -8.58 2.91
C VAL A 44 0.59 -7.75 4.16
N GLY A 45 1.59 -6.86 4.15
CA GLY A 45 1.87 -5.98 5.29
C GLY A 45 0.72 -5.04 5.59
N THR A 46 0.15 -4.41 4.55
CA THR A 46 -0.96 -3.47 4.70
C THR A 46 -2.23 -4.19 5.16
N GLN A 47 -2.62 -5.29 4.51
CA GLN A 47 -3.84 -6.03 4.88
C GLN A 47 -3.68 -6.77 6.20
N GLY A 48 -2.54 -7.40 6.44
CA GLY A 48 -2.26 -8.14 7.66
C GLY A 48 -2.31 -7.24 8.88
N THR A 49 -1.71 -6.05 8.82
CA THR A 49 -1.81 -5.09 9.92
C THR A 49 -3.21 -4.50 10.09
N ALA A 50 -3.95 -4.29 9.00
CA ALA A 50 -5.34 -3.84 9.07
C ALA A 50 -6.24 -4.87 9.75
N VAL A 51 -6.08 -6.17 9.44
CA VAL A 51 -6.84 -7.26 10.06
C VAL A 51 -6.47 -7.42 11.53
N LEU A 52 -5.17 -7.43 11.86
CA LEU A 52 -4.70 -7.61 13.25
C LEU A 52 -5.10 -6.45 14.18
N ARG A 53 -5.22 -5.23 13.63
CA ARG A 53 -5.56 -4.03 14.40
C ARG A 53 -7.03 -3.63 14.27
N GLU A 54 -7.80 -4.37 13.47
CA GLU A 54 -9.19 -4.05 13.08
C GLU A 54 -9.38 -2.59 12.64
N LYS A 55 -8.34 -1.99 12.06
CA LYS A 55 -8.30 -0.56 11.77
C LYS A 55 -7.58 -0.33 10.45
N ASP A 56 -8.21 0.42 9.54
CA ASP A 56 -7.64 0.80 8.25
C ASP A 56 -7.10 2.25 8.28
N ASP A 57 -5.84 2.42 8.66
CA ASP A 57 -5.17 3.72 8.75
C ASP A 57 -3.82 3.76 8.02
N ILE A 58 -3.22 4.95 7.94
CA ILE A 58 -1.93 5.19 7.27
C ILE A 58 -0.78 4.33 7.82
N PHE A 59 -0.89 3.86 9.07
CA PHE A 59 0.12 3.01 9.68
C PHE A 59 0.22 1.67 8.97
N ASN A 60 -0.89 1.11 8.49
CA ASN A 60 -0.87 -0.15 7.75
C ASN A 60 -0.06 -0.04 6.45
N TYR A 61 -0.23 1.07 5.74
CA TYR A 61 0.50 1.37 4.51
C TYR A 61 1.98 1.65 4.79
N ALA A 62 2.30 2.20 5.97
CA ALA A 62 3.69 2.37 6.41
C ALA A 62 4.36 1.03 6.70
N VAL A 63 3.68 0.10 7.36
CA VAL A 63 4.21 -1.26 7.59
C VAL A 63 4.36 -2.01 6.26
N GLY A 64 3.36 -1.94 5.38
CA GLY A 64 3.47 -2.48 4.02
C GLY A 64 4.67 -1.91 3.25
N GLY A 65 4.86 -0.59 3.31
CA GLY A 65 6.00 0.10 2.70
C GLY A 65 7.35 -0.36 3.24
N ALA A 66 7.46 -0.52 4.57
CA ALA A 66 8.67 -1.01 5.22
C ALA A 66 9.04 -2.43 4.76
N LEU A 67 8.05 -3.34 4.69
CA LEU A 67 8.27 -4.71 4.24
C LEU A 67 8.63 -4.78 2.74
N ALA A 68 8.05 -3.90 1.92
CA ALA A 68 8.31 -3.84 0.48
C ALA A 68 9.77 -3.47 0.14
N GLY A 69 10.50 -2.83 1.07
CA GLY A 69 11.93 -2.51 0.92
C GLY A 69 12.87 -3.71 1.10
N LEU A 70 12.44 -4.78 1.78
CA LEU A 70 13.30 -5.93 2.09
C LEU A 70 13.84 -6.66 0.85
N PRO A 71 13.01 -6.94 -0.19
CA PRO A 71 13.52 -7.54 -1.43
C PRO A 71 14.56 -6.67 -2.12
N MET A 72 14.47 -5.34 -1.99
CA MET A 72 15.45 -4.42 -2.56
C MET A 72 16.78 -4.49 -1.81
N ALA A 73 16.75 -4.57 -0.47
CA ALA A 73 17.97 -4.79 0.32
C ALA A 73 18.73 -6.03 -0.17
N LYS A 74 17.98 -7.13 -0.40
CA LYS A 74 18.54 -8.38 -0.91
C LYS A 74 19.04 -8.28 -2.35
N ARG A 75 18.29 -7.64 -3.24
CA ARG A 75 18.66 -7.46 -4.66
C ARG A 75 19.96 -6.68 -4.82
N TYR A 76 20.13 -5.60 -4.04
CA TYR A 76 21.29 -4.72 -4.14
C TYR A 76 22.41 -5.11 -3.17
N GLY A 77 22.19 -6.10 -2.29
CA GLY A 77 23.16 -6.50 -1.26
C GLY A 77 23.50 -5.39 -0.27
N ASN A 78 22.63 -4.39 -0.12
CA ASN A 78 22.89 -3.18 0.63
C ASN A 78 21.69 -2.79 1.49
N VAL A 79 21.90 -2.72 2.81
CA VAL A 79 20.87 -2.35 3.80
C VAL A 79 20.37 -0.93 3.57
N TRP A 80 21.26 0.01 3.21
CA TRP A 80 20.89 1.39 2.92
C TRP A 80 20.01 1.53 1.69
N ALA A 81 20.26 0.71 0.66
CA ALA A 81 19.36 0.64 -0.49
C ALA A 81 17.99 0.15 -0.03
N GLY A 82 17.94 -0.92 0.76
CA GLY A 82 16.71 -1.43 1.38
C GLY A 82 15.93 -0.37 2.15
N LEU A 83 16.61 0.38 3.02
CA LEU A 83 16.02 1.46 3.80
C LEU A 83 15.48 2.60 2.90
N GLY A 84 16.25 3.01 1.89
CA GLY A 84 15.80 4.02 0.93
C GLY A 84 14.53 3.61 0.20
N TYR A 85 14.46 2.36 -0.27
CA TYR A 85 13.25 1.82 -0.89
C TYR A 85 12.09 1.66 0.09
N ALA A 86 12.36 1.25 1.33
CA ALA A 86 11.34 1.16 2.38
C ALA A 86 10.69 2.53 2.64
N LEU A 87 11.49 3.59 2.75
CA LEU A 87 11.00 4.97 2.92
C LEU A 87 10.23 5.45 1.69
N ALA A 88 10.69 5.14 0.48
CA ALA A 88 10.01 5.50 -0.75
C ALA A 88 8.65 4.80 -0.87
N PHE A 89 8.58 3.49 -0.63
CA PHE A 89 7.32 2.74 -0.67
C PHE A 89 6.36 3.14 0.44
N THR A 90 6.88 3.45 1.63
CA THR A 90 6.08 4.00 2.75
C THR A 90 5.47 5.33 2.37
N SER A 91 6.27 6.27 1.88
CA SER A 91 5.81 7.60 1.45
C SER A 91 4.76 7.48 0.35
N LEU A 92 5.00 6.65 -0.67
CA LEU A 92 4.06 6.42 -1.76
C LEU A 92 2.76 5.75 -1.27
N GLY A 93 2.87 4.79 -0.34
CA GLY A 93 1.73 4.11 0.27
C GLY A 93 0.84 5.06 1.08
N ILE A 94 1.44 5.88 1.93
CA ILE A 94 0.72 6.90 2.71
C ILE A 94 0.10 7.95 1.77
N PHE A 95 0.87 8.43 0.79
CA PHE A 95 0.39 9.42 -0.17
C PHE A 95 -0.80 8.91 -0.99
N SER A 96 -0.71 7.67 -1.48
CA SER A 96 -1.80 7.03 -2.22
C SER A 96 -3.05 6.81 -1.36
N ARG A 97 -2.91 6.43 -0.08
CA ARG A 97 -4.03 6.38 0.87
C ARG A 97 -4.67 7.76 1.02
N THR A 98 -3.87 8.79 1.28
CA THR A 98 -4.38 10.15 1.56
C THR A 98 -5.04 10.80 0.35
N LEU A 99 -4.53 10.58 -0.87
CA LEU A 99 -5.06 11.22 -2.09
C LEU A 99 -6.09 10.39 -2.84
N LEU A 100 -5.82 9.09 -3.03
CA LEU A 100 -6.62 8.23 -3.91
C LEU A 100 -7.70 7.46 -3.16
N VAL A 101 -7.50 7.29 -1.86
CA VAL A 101 -8.46 6.64 -0.97
C VAL A 101 -8.94 7.67 0.05
N ARG A 102 -9.55 8.75 -0.45
CA ARG A 102 -10.61 9.38 0.35
C ARG A 102 -11.61 8.26 0.69
N PRO A 103 -12.06 8.11 1.94
CA PRO A 103 -13.10 7.15 2.24
C PRO A 103 -14.31 7.51 1.37
N LYS A 104 -14.54 6.73 0.31
CA LYS A 104 -15.81 6.72 -0.43
C LYS A 104 -16.85 6.15 0.55
N GLY A 105 -17.37 6.96 1.46
CA GLY A 105 -18.30 6.44 2.46
C GLY A 105 -18.76 7.37 3.57
N GLU A 106 -18.01 8.42 3.93
CA GLU A 106 -18.54 9.37 4.93
C GLU A 106 -19.52 10.37 4.27
N PHE A 107 -20.64 9.83 3.78
CA PHE A 107 -21.88 10.60 3.70
C PHE A 107 -22.47 10.67 5.11
N THR A 108 -22.10 11.70 5.86
CA THR A 108 -22.83 12.11 7.06
C THR A 108 -24.20 12.62 6.62
N THR A 109 -25.18 11.72 6.58
CA THR A 109 -26.59 12.11 6.42
C THR A 109 -27.18 12.24 7.81
N MET A 110 -27.40 13.48 8.25
CA MET A 110 -28.23 13.74 9.43
C MET A 110 -29.67 13.40 9.08
N TYR A 111 -30.30 12.50 9.84
CA TYR A 111 -31.74 12.30 9.75
C TYR A 111 -32.38 12.46 11.12
N LYS A 112 -33.48 13.21 11.16
CA LYS A 112 -34.27 13.44 12.37
C LYS A 112 -35.32 12.33 12.45
N LYS A 113 -35.25 11.48 13.48
CA LYS A 113 -36.37 10.56 13.78
C LYS A 113 -37.57 11.34 14.31
N PRO A 114 -38.81 10.82 14.18
CA PRO A 114 -40.02 11.46 14.69
C PRO A 114 -40.00 11.72 16.22
N SER A 115 -39.12 11.04 16.95
CA SER A 115 -38.91 11.20 18.40
C SER A 115 -38.02 12.38 18.80
N GLY A 116 -37.68 13.30 17.89
CA GLY A 116 -37.03 14.58 18.20
C GLY A 116 -35.51 14.55 18.45
N ASN A 117 -34.88 13.37 18.52
CA ASN A 117 -33.44 13.24 18.70
C ASN A 117 -32.71 13.18 17.35
N MET A 118 -31.62 13.94 17.22
CA MET A 118 -30.72 13.89 16.05
C MET A 118 -29.75 12.71 16.22
N TYR A 119 -29.59 11.92 15.16
CA TYR A 119 -28.65 10.81 15.11
C TYR A 119 -27.70 11.02 13.93
N GLU A 120 -26.41 10.94 14.20
CA GLU A 120 -25.38 10.85 13.16
C GLU A 120 -25.24 9.38 12.76
N ARG A 121 -25.32 9.09 11.45
CA ARG A 121 -25.03 7.77 10.91
C ARG A 121 -23.91 7.89 9.90
N SER A 122 -22.71 7.47 10.30
CA SER A 122 -21.57 7.28 9.40
C SER A 122 -21.66 5.90 8.76
N TYR A 123 -21.68 5.83 7.43
CA TYR A 123 -21.61 4.58 6.68
C TYR A 123 -20.15 4.31 6.26
N GLY A 124 -19.32 3.89 7.22
CA GLY A 124 -18.03 3.27 6.93
C GLY A 124 -18.20 1.77 6.67
N TYR A 125 -17.49 1.21 5.68
CA TYR A 125 -17.37 -0.24 5.56
C TYR A 125 -16.61 -0.76 6.78
N ASN A 126 -17.35 -1.47 7.64
CA ASN A 126 -17.00 -2.07 8.92
C ASN A 126 -17.17 -1.15 10.14
N PHE A 127 -18.03 -1.64 11.05
CA PHE A 127 -18.41 -1.13 12.37
C PHE A 127 -19.55 -0.11 12.41
N HIS A 128 -20.76 -0.62 12.62
CA HIS A 128 -21.91 0.12 13.13
C HIS A 128 -21.60 0.66 14.54
N HIS A 129 -20.95 1.82 14.63
CA HIS A 129 -20.87 2.57 15.88
C HIS A 129 -22.04 3.56 15.96
N TYR A 130 -22.99 3.28 16.86
CA TYR A 130 -23.99 4.27 17.27
C TYR A 130 -23.39 5.14 18.39
N LYS A 131 -23.02 6.39 18.09
CA LYS A 131 -22.79 7.40 19.13
C LYS A 131 -24.11 8.11 19.44
N ARG A 132 -24.59 7.96 20.68
CA ARG A 132 -25.74 8.71 21.21
C ARG A 132 -25.20 10.05 21.72
N PHE A 133 -25.46 11.14 21.00
CA PHE A 133 -25.24 12.47 21.56
C PHE A 133 -26.39 12.78 22.52
N GLY A 134 -26.14 12.54 23.80
CA GLY A 134 -26.91 13.10 24.91
C GLY A 134 -26.61 14.58 25.03
N ARG A 135 -27.68 15.34 25.22
CA ARG A 135 -27.72 16.80 25.36
C ARG A 135 -27.53 17.08 26.85
N ASP A 136 -26.45 17.78 27.19
CA ASP A 136 -26.40 18.61 28.39
C ASP A 136 -26.77 20.04 27.94
#